data_AF-A0A1Q5XKU6-F1
#
_entry.id   AF-A0A1Q5XKU6-F1
#
_cell.length_a   1.000
_cell.length_b   1.000
_cell.length_c   1.000
_cell.angle_alpha   90.00
_cell.angle_beta   90.00
_cell.angle_gamma   90.00
#
_symmetry.space_group_name_H-M   'P 1'
#
loop_
_entity.id
_entity.type
_entity.pdbx_description
1 polymer ?
#
loop_
_entity_poly.entity_id
_entity_poly.type
_entity_poly.pdbx_seq_one_letter_code
_entity_poly.pdbx_strand_id
1 'polypeptide(L)' 'MKISARNQFEGKVLSIEEGQVNAKIVVDTGGQKITSIISVEALRDLDLKEGSSVTAVIKASSVLLMA' A
#
# COMPACT_ATOMS: atom_id res chain seq x y z
N MET A 1 -6.06 -8.18 12.52
CA MET A 1 -7.04 -9.01 11.80
C MET A 1 -6.32 -10.20 11.17
N LYS A 2 -6.90 -11.41 11.12
CA LYS A 2 -6.29 -12.54 10.41
C LYS A 2 -6.79 -12.58 8.97
N ILE A 3 -5.89 -12.54 8.00
CA ILE A 3 -6.17 -12.65 6.56
C ILE A 3 -5.20 -13.64 5.91
N SER A 4 -5.57 -14.20 4.75
CA SER A 4 -4.76 -15.21 4.05
C SER A 4 -3.54 -14.63 3.31
N ALA A 5 -3.49 -13.32 3.09
CA ALA A 5 -2.33 -12.63 2.53
C ALA A 5 -1.13 -12.72 3.48
N ARG A 6 -0.01 -13.24 2.96
CA ARG A 6 1.15 -13.63 3.77
C ARG A 6 2.25 -12.59 3.82
N ASN A 7 2.30 -11.68 2.85
CA ASN A 7 3.29 -10.61 2.83
C ASN A 7 2.63 -9.36 3.42
N GLN A 8 3.10 -8.93 4.59
CA GLN A 8 2.59 -7.78 5.31
C GLN A 8 3.79 -6.95 5.78
N PHE A 9 3.85 -5.70 5.32
CA PHE A 9 4.95 -4.80 5.62
C PHE A 9 4.40 -3.54 6.29
N GLU A 10 4.72 -3.35 7.56
CA GLU A 10 4.38 -2.12 8.27
C GLU A 10 5.22 -0.96 7.72
N GLY A 11 4.59 0.22 7.64
CA GLY A 11 5.24 1.38 7.06
C GLY A 11 4.46 2.66 7.23
N LYS A 12 5.00 3.73 6.63
CA LYS A 12 4.43 5.07 6.66
C LYS A 12 4.21 5.57 5.24
N VAL A 13 3.05 6.16 4.98
CA VAL A 13 2.76 6.79 3.68
C VAL A 13 3.71 7.96 3.47
N LEU A 14 4.46 7.95 2.37
CA LEU A 14 5.35 9.03 1.96
C LEU A 14 4.64 10.04 1.07
N SER A 15 3.86 9.56 0.11
CA SER A 15 3.20 10.41 -0.89
C SER A 15 1.94 9.74 -1.45
N ILE A 16 0.96 10.56 -1.80
CA ILE A 16 -0.27 10.12 -2.49
C ILE A 16 -0.43 10.95 -3.76
N GLU A 17 -0.67 10.27 -4.88
CA GLU A 17 -1.11 10.89 -6.13
C GLU A 17 -2.53 10.41 -6.44
N GLU A 18 -3.51 11.28 -6.22
CA GLU A 18 -4.93 11.01 -6.47
C GLU A 18 -5.26 11.29 -7.94
N GLY A 19 -5.69 10.26 -8.66
CA GLY A 19 -6.27 10.38 -10.00
C GLY A 19 -7.79 10.47 -9.96
N GLN A 20 -8.45 10.24 -11.10
CA GLN A 20 -9.92 10.26 -11.17
C GLN A 20 -10.55 8.96 -10.61
N VAL A 21 -9.89 7.82 -10.81
CA VAL A 21 -10.40 6.48 -10.44
C VAL A 21 -9.46 5.77 -9.48
N ASN A 22 -8.15 5.90 -9.68
CA ASN A 22 -7.13 5.28 -8.85
C ASN A 22 -6.28 6.32 -8.13
N ALA A 23 -5.75 5.94 -6.97
CA ALA A 23 -4.73 6.65 -6.24
C ALA A 23 -3.45 5.81 -6.18
N LYS A 24 -2.31 6.44 -6.48
CA LYS A 24 -0.98 5.84 -6.28
C LYS A 24 -0.45 6.26 -4.92
N ILE A 25 -0.10 5.30 -4.09
CA ILE A 25 0.36 5.50 -2.72
C ILE A 25 1.77 4.90 -2.60
N VAL A 26 2.72 5.71 -2.14
CA VAL A 26 4.08 5.24 -1.84
C VAL A 26 4.22 5.10 -0.33
N VAL A 27 4.66 3.93 0.12
CA VAL A 27 4.85 3.59 1.54
C VAL A 27 6.32 3.28 1.77
N ASP A 28 6.90 3.87 2.80
CA ASP A 28 8.21 3.47 3.33
C ASP A 28 8.04 2.36 4.36
N THR A 29 8.71 1.24 4.12
CA THR A 29 8.68 0.03 4.96
C THR A 29 10.08 -0.27 5.50
N GLY A 30 10.70 0.71 6.16
CA GLY A 30 12.03 0.57 6.77
C GLY A 30 13.18 0.80 5.78
N GLY A 31 13.10 1.86 4.97
CA GLY A 31 14.14 2.24 4.00
C GLY A 31 13.90 1.71 2.58
N GLN A 32 12.88 0.86 2.40
CA GLN A 32 12.42 0.38 1.11
C GLN A 32 11.04 0.96 0.80
N LYS A 33 10.76 1.20 -0.48
CA LYS A 33 9.50 1.79 -0.93
C LYS A 33 8.60 0.73 -1.56
N ILE A 34 7.38 0.60 -1.07
CA ILE A 34 6.31 -0.16 -1.73
C ILE A 34 5.34 0.85 -2.35
N THR A 35 5.04 0.67 -3.64
CA THR A 35 4.00 1.45 -4.33
C THR A 35 2.74 0.61 -4.45
N SER A 36 1.62 1.16 -3.99
CA SER A 36 0.29 0.58 -4.15
C SER A 36 -0.55 1.45 -5.08
N ILE A 37 -1.40 0.83 -5.88
CA ILE A 37 -2.45 1.52 -6.63
C ILE A 37 -3.77 0.94 -6.11
N ILE A 38 -4.60 1.80 -5.52
CA ILE A 38 -5.94 1.46 -5.04
C ILE A 38 -6.96 2.40 -5.66
N SER A 39 -8.26 2.13 -5.49
CA SER A 39 -9.28 3.08 -5.94
C SER A 39 -9.27 4.34 -5.07
N VAL A 40 -9.73 5.46 -5.62
CA VAL A 40 -9.85 6.71 -4.88
C VAL A 40 -10.87 6.60 -3.74
N GLU A 41 -11.93 5.80 -3.91
CA GLU A 41 -12.88 5.50 -2.85
C GLU A 41 -12.18 4.81 -1.68
N ALA A 42 -11.33 3.81 -1.94
CA ALA A 42 -10.59 3.13 -0.89
C ALA A 42 -9.60 4.06 -0.16
N LEU A 43 -8.96 4.99 -0.88
CA LEU A 43 -8.11 6.02 -0.27
C LEU A 43 -8.89 6.84 0.77
N ARG A 44 -10.09 7.30 0.39
CA ARG A 44 -10.97 8.14 1.20
C ARG A 44 -11.61 7.37 2.36
N ASP A 45 -12.09 6.16 2.11
CA ASP A 45 -12.70 5.30 3.13
C ASP A 45 -11.71 4.92 4.24
N LEU A 46 -10.43 4.78 3.89
CA LEU A 46 -9.35 4.50 4.84
C LEU A 46 -8.75 5.77 5.49
N ASP A 47 -9.22 6.97 5.12
CA ASP A 47 -8.70 8.28 5.54
C ASP A 47 -7.15 8.35 5.46
N LEU A 48 -6.61 7.87 4.34
CA LEU A 48 -5.15 7.86 4.14
C LEU A 48 -4.65 9.25 3.76
N LYS A 49 -3.58 9.67 4.43
CA LYS A 49 -2.85 10.91 4.17
C LYS A 49 -1.36 10.65 4.25
N GLU A 50 -0.57 11.60 3.75
CA GLU A 50 0.87 11.57 3.96
C GLU A 50 1.19 11.49 5.45
N GLY A 51 2.07 10.57 5.80
CA GLY A 51 2.43 10.27 7.17
C GLY A 51 1.53 9.28 7.91
N SER A 52 0.44 8.77 7.31
CA SER A 52 -0.35 7.69 7.91
C SER A 52 0.49 6.43 8.12
N SER A 53 0.36 5.81 9.30
CA SER A 53 0.87 4.46 9.56
C SER A 53 -0.04 3.44 8.89
N VAL A 54 0.53 2.57 8.07
CA VAL A 54 -0.19 1.58 7.27
C VAL A 54 0.54 0.25 7.24
N THR A 55 -0.15 -0.80 6.81
CA THR A 55 0.45 -2.09 6.46
C THR A 55 0.22 -2.35 4.98
N ALA A 56 1.29 -2.45 4.19
CA ALA A 56 1.19 -2.91 2.81
C ALA A 56 0.95 -4.42 2.80
N VAL A 57 -0.18 -4.85 2.21
CA VAL A 57 -0.62 -6.25 2.21
C VAL A 57 -0.60 -6.80 0.79
N ILE A 58 0.18 -7.86 0.54
CA ILE A 58 0.32 -8.48 -0.78
C ILE A 58 0.00 -9.97 -0.68
N LYS A 59 -0.90 -10.44 -1.55
CA LYS A 59 -1.23 -11.87 -1.64
C LYS A 59 -0.02 -12.66 -2.12
N ALA A 60 0.28 -13.79 -1.48
CA ALA A 60 1.46 -14.61 -1.81
C ALA A 60 1.49 -15.06 -3.28
N SER A 61 0.32 -15.41 -3.85
CA SER A 61 0.19 -15.85 -5.24
C SER A 61 0.44 -14.76 -6.28
N SER A 62 0.64 -13.50 -5.88
CA SER A 62 0.87 -12.36 -6.78
C SER A 62 2.34 -11.93 -6.82
N VAL A 63 3.21 -12.59 -6.06
CA VAL A 63 4.65 -12.29 -6.04
C VAL A 63 5.35 -13.13 -7.11
N LEU A 64 6.05 -12.47 -8.02
CA LEU A 64 6.90 -13.10 -9.02
C LEU A 64 8.35 -13.14 -8.53
N LEU A 65 9.09 -14.17 -8.93
CA LEU A 65 10.53 -14.30 -8.65
C LEU A 65 11.33 -14.04 -9.92
N MET A 66 12.48 -13.39 -9.77
CA MET A 66 13.42 -13.09 -10.84
C MET A 66 14.84 -13.23 -10.26
N ALA A 67 15.77 -13.78 -11.03
CA ALA A 67 17.16 -14.04 -10.65
C ALA A 67 18.12 -13.41 -11.68
#